data_AF-A0A2D7NTE6-F1
#
_entry.id   AF-A0A2D7NTE6-F1
#
_cell.length_a   1.000
_cell.length_b   1.000
_cell.length_c   1.000
_cell.angle_alpha   90.00
_cell.angle_beta   90.00
_cell.angle_gamma   90.00
#
_symmetry.space_group_name_H-M   'P 1'
#
loop_
_entity.id
_entity.type
_entity.pdbx_description
1 polymer ?
#
loop_
_entity_poly.entity_id
_entity_poly.type
_entity_poly.pdbx_seq_one_letter_code
_entity_poly.pdbx_strand_id
1 'polypeptide(L)'
;MTDLNSVVSNTLLADHNQASVSAMLNAILNTPLTPMEASQARSYMEQIATRAANDEGAEVAFFQLMEMKNQHTTYVMRVALFSNNKAIGLDVMDAENGQFFVPENCPVVELQANTLN
;
A
#
# COMPACT_ATOMS: atom_id res chain seq x y z
N MET A 1 21.19 -4.07 4.45
CA MET A 1 19.90 -3.35 4.50
C MET A 1 19.40 -2.91 3.12
N THR A 2 20.25 -2.86 2.08
CA THR A 2 19.87 -2.47 0.71
C THR A 2 19.10 -3.57 -0.05
N ASP A 3 19.37 -4.83 0.26
CA ASP A 3 18.79 -5.98 -0.46
C ASP A 3 17.29 -6.16 -0.20
N LEU A 4 16.83 -5.98 1.05
CA LEU A 4 15.40 -6.10 1.36
C LEU A 4 14.58 -5.06 0.61
N ASN A 5 15.02 -3.80 0.58
CA ASN A 5 14.26 -2.73 -0.08
C ASN A 5 14.15 -2.96 -1.60
N SER A 6 15.22 -3.51 -2.19
CA SER A 6 15.25 -3.92 -3.61
C SER A 6 14.32 -5.13 -3.87
N VAL A 7 14.33 -6.14 -3.00
CA VAL A 7 13.44 -7.30 -3.12
C VAL A 7 11.97 -6.91 -2.97
N VAL A 8 11.65 -6.01 -2.03
CA VAL A 8 10.29 -5.51 -1.81
C VAL A 8 9.82 -4.68 -2.99
N SER A 9 10.64 -3.73 -3.47
CA SER A 9 10.32 -2.96 -4.67
C SER A 9 10.16 -3.88 -5.88
N ASN A 10 11.04 -4.87 -6.07
CA ASN A 10 10.92 -5.86 -7.14
C ASN A 10 9.68 -6.74 -6.99
N THR A 11 9.23 -7.04 -5.76
CA THR A 11 8.03 -7.84 -5.54
C THR A 11 6.78 -7.01 -5.82
N LEU A 12 6.70 -5.78 -5.32
CA LEU A 12 5.55 -4.87 -5.53
C LEU A 12 5.45 -4.39 -6.98
N LEU A 13 6.58 -4.12 -7.64
CA LEU A 13 6.65 -3.65 -9.02
C LEU A 13 6.68 -4.76 -10.05
N ALA A 14 6.80 -6.04 -9.64
CA ALA A 14 6.74 -7.16 -10.57
C ALA A 14 5.42 -7.12 -11.34
N ASP A 15 5.47 -7.38 -12.65
CA ASP A 15 4.31 -7.32 -13.54
C ASP A 15 3.11 -8.15 -13.04
N HIS A 16 3.37 -9.29 -12.39
CA HIS A 16 2.33 -10.15 -11.84
C HIS A 16 1.65 -9.58 -10.58
N ASN A 17 2.34 -8.73 -9.82
CA ASN A 17 1.81 -8.09 -8.61
C ASN A 17 1.25 -6.69 -8.90
N GLN A 18 1.68 -6.05 -9.99
CA GLN A 18 1.14 -4.75 -10.43
C GLN A 18 -0.38 -4.79 -10.63
N ALA A 19 -0.91 -5.89 -11.19
CA ALA A 19 -2.34 -6.06 -11.37
C ALA A 19 -3.08 -6.08 -10.02
N SER A 20 -2.55 -6.81 -9.04
CA SER A 20 -3.11 -6.89 -7.68
C SER A 20 -3.05 -5.55 -6.96
N VAL A 21 -1.93 -4.84 -7.05
CA VAL A 21 -1.76 -3.50 -6.45
C VAL A 21 -2.68 -2.48 -7.13
N SER A 22 -2.84 -2.54 -8.45
CA SER A 22 -3.77 -1.67 -9.20
C SER A 22 -5.23 -1.96 -8.86
N ALA A 23 -5.60 -3.23 -8.69
CA ALA A 23 -6.93 -3.61 -8.24
C ALA A 23 -7.19 -3.13 -6.81
N MET A 24 -6.20 -3.22 -5.92
CA MET A 24 -6.25 -2.65 -4.57
C MET A 24 -6.48 -1.13 -4.60
N LEU A 25 -5.72 -0.39 -5.41
CA LEU A 25 -5.93 1.05 -5.55
C LEU A 25 -7.36 1.35 -6.02
N ASN A 26 -7.84 0.65 -7.05
CA ASN A 26 -9.22 0.83 -7.51
C ASN A 26 -10.24 0.49 -6.42
N ALA A 27 -10.01 -0.55 -5.62
CA ALA A 27 -10.90 -0.88 -4.50
C ALA A 27 -10.92 0.24 -3.45
N ILE A 28 -9.78 0.82 -3.12
CA ILE A 28 -9.63 1.96 -2.20
C ILE A 28 -10.31 3.22 -2.76
N LEU A 29 -10.16 3.49 -4.05
CA LEU A 29 -10.82 4.64 -4.70
C LEU A 29 -12.34 4.45 -4.83
N ASN A 30 -12.83 3.20 -4.80
CA ASN A 30 -14.26 2.89 -4.82
C ASN A 30 -14.90 2.89 -3.42
N THR A 31 -14.11 2.99 -2.34
CA THR A 31 -14.63 3.16 -0.99
C THR A 31 -14.67 4.64 -0.61
N PRO A 32 -15.54 5.03 0.34
CA PRO A 32 -15.52 6.38 0.89
C PRO A 32 -14.14 6.71 1.47
N LEU A 33 -13.57 7.80 0.98
CA LEU A 33 -12.27 8.33 1.38
C LEU A 33 -12.47 9.51 2.31
N THR A 34 -11.82 9.47 3.48
CA THR A 34 -11.84 10.59 4.41
C THR A 34 -10.58 11.44 4.20
N PRO A 35 -10.70 12.73 3.87
CA PRO A 35 -9.56 13.62 3.78
C PRO A 35 -8.97 13.83 5.18
N MET A 36 -7.66 13.69 5.30
CA MET A 36 -6.93 13.81 6.56
C MET A 36 -5.59 14.50 6.35
N GLU A 37 -5.08 15.18 7.39
CA GLU A 37 -3.75 15.78 7.36
C GLU A 37 -2.65 14.72 7.24
N ALA A 38 -1.58 15.02 6.51
CA ALA A 38 -0.50 14.06 6.21
C ALA A 38 0.10 13.38 7.45
N SER A 39 0.30 14.14 8.53
CA SER A 39 0.86 13.63 9.78
C SER A 39 -0.10 12.67 10.49
N GLN A 40 -1.39 13.01 10.51
CA GLN A 40 -2.45 12.20 11.12
C GLN A 40 -2.69 10.93 10.30
N ALA A 41 -2.80 11.06 8.97
CA ALA A 41 -2.99 9.94 8.05
C ALA A 41 -1.86 8.92 8.21
N ARG A 42 -0.61 9.40 8.27
CA ARG A 42 0.56 8.56 8.50
C ARG A 42 0.48 7.79 9.81
N SER A 43 0.31 8.47 10.95
CA SER A 43 0.31 7.80 12.25
C SER A 43 -0.86 6.84 12.40
N TYR A 44 -2.04 7.21 11.89
CA TYR A 44 -3.21 6.34 11.88
C TYR A 44 -2.96 5.08 11.04
N MET A 45 -2.43 5.24 9.82
CA MET A 45 -2.19 4.13 8.92
C MET A 45 -1.05 3.21 9.34
N GLU A 46 0.00 3.73 9.97
CA GLU A 46 1.06 2.89 10.56
C GLU A 46 0.48 1.98 11.66
N GLN A 47 -0.48 2.47 12.46
CA GLN A 47 -1.20 1.65 13.45
C GLN A 47 -2.10 0.61 12.79
N ILE A 48 -2.84 0.98 11.74
CA ILE A 48 -3.69 0.04 10.98
C ILE A 48 -2.83 -1.06 10.34
N ALA A 49 -1.72 -0.71 9.70
CA ALA A 49 -0.78 -1.67 9.11
C ALA A 49 -0.24 -2.64 10.17
N THR A 50 0.18 -2.12 11.31
CA THR A 50 0.69 -2.94 12.42
C THR A 50 -0.39 -3.88 12.95
N ARG A 51 -1.62 -3.40 13.10
CA ARG A 51 -2.74 -4.21 13.56
C ARG A 51 -3.11 -5.30 12.56
N ALA A 52 -3.19 -4.96 11.27
CA ALA A 52 -3.49 -5.91 10.21
C ALA A 52 -2.39 -6.97 10.07
N ALA A 53 -1.11 -6.58 10.18
CA ALA A 53 -0.02 -7.54 10.19
C ALA A 53 -0.15 -8.52 11.37
N ASN A 54 -0.41 -8.02 12.57
CA ASN A 54 -0.61 -8.85 13.76
C ASN A 54 -1.81 -9.81 13.62
N ASP A 55 -2.92 -9.35 13.03
CA ASP A 55 -4.11 -10.18 12.78
C ASP A 55 -3.79 -11.33 11.82
N GLU A 56 -2.94 -11.06 10.83
CA GLU A 56 -2.44 -12.02 9.85
C GLU A 56 -1.27 -12.89 10.38
N GLY A 57 -0.90 -12.74 11.67
CA GLY A 57 0.23 -13.45 12.28
C GLY A 57 1.59 -13.08 11.70
N ALA A 58 1.72 -11.86 11.16
CA ALA A 58 2.90 -11.33 10.50
C ALA A 58 3.33 -9.99 11.12
N GLU A 59 4.47 -9.46 10.66
CA GLU A 59 4.97 -8.15 11.04
C GLU A 59 5.05 -7.25 9.81
N VAL A 60 4.88 -5.93 9.99
CA VAL A 60 5.12 -4.97 8.92
C VAL A 60 6.62 -4.97 8.59
N ALA A 61 6.97 -5.48 7.42
CA ALA A 61 8.34 -5.56 6.96
C ALA A 61 8.83 -4.21 6.42
N PHE A 62 8.00 -3.52 5.62
CA PHE A 62 8.38 -2.24 5.02
C PHE A 62 7.17 -1.42 4.56
N PHE A 63 7.35 -0.11 4.43
CA PHE A 63 6.39 0.80 3.81
C PHE A 63 6.96 1.32 2.48
N GLN A 64 6.20 1.16 1.41
CA GLN A 64 6.56 1.62 0.08
C GLN A 64 5.52 2.64 -0.41
N LEU A 65 6.00 3.76 -0.96
CA LEU A 65 5.14 4.69 -1.70
C LEU A 65 5.14 4.30 -3.16
N MET A 66 3.94 4.22 -3.75
CA MET A 66 3.72 3.86 -5.14
C MET A 66 2.94 4.97 -5.83
N GLU A 67 3.58 5.63 -6.78
CA GLU A 67 2.90 6.56 -7.66
C GLU A 67 2.14 5.78 -8.73
N MET A 68 0.85 6.03 -8.83
CA MET A 68 -0.05 5.34 -9.73
C MET A 68 -0.91 6.38 -10.45
N LYS A 69 -0.95 6.26 -11.78
CA LYS A 69 -1.76 7.11 -12.61
C LYS A 69 -3.12 6.46 -12.82
N ASN A 70 -4.17 7.12 -12.35
CA ASN A 70 -5.55 6.78 -12.71
C ASN A 70 -5.98 7.58 -13.95
N GLN A 71 -7.11 7.23 -14.56
CA GLN A 71 -7.63 7.87 -15.79
C GLN A 71 -7.82 9.39 -15.63
N HIS A 72 -8.04 9.88 -14.41
CA HIS A 72 -8.33 11.28 -14.13
C HIS A 72 -7.19 12.05 -13.46
N THR A 73 -6.36 11.39 -12.63
CA THR A 73 -5.28 12.06 -11.89
C THR A 73 -4.20 11.06 -11.43
N THR A 74 -3.09 11.59 -10.92
CA THR A 74 -2.00 10.82 -10.31
C THR A 74 -2.21 10.73 -8.81
N TYR A 75 -2.20 9.51 -8.28
CA TYR A 75 -2.27 9.24 -6.84
C TYR A 75 -0.96 8.60 -6.37
N VAL A 76 -0.52 8.95 -5.18
CA VAL A 76 0.58 8.26 -4.49
C VAL A 76 -0.03 7.41 -3.38
N MET A 77 -0.04 6.10 -3.55
CA MET A 77 -0.54 5.15 -2.56
C MET A 77 0.61 4.67 -1.67
N ARG A 78 0.39 4.65 -0.36
CA ARG A 78 1.28 3.97 0.57
C ARG A 78 0.83 2.54 0.75
N VAL A 79 1.77 1.63 0.57
CA VAL A 79 1.56 0.18 0.73
C VAL A 79 2.49 -0.31 1.83
N ALA A 80 1.96 -1.00 2.81
CA ALA A 80 2.77 -1.74 3.77
C ALA A 80 2.89 -3.20 3.33
N LEU A 81 4.12 -3.69 3.21
CA LEU A 81 4.41 -5.10 2.99
C LEU A 81 4.59 -5.81 4.33
N PHE A 82 3.99 -6.97 4.47
CA PHE A 82 4.13 -7.85 5.62
C PHE A 82 5.21 -8.91 5.38
N SER A 83 5.73 -9.48 6.46
CA SER A 83 6.76 -10.54 6.42
C SER A 83 6.30 -11.85 5.77
N ASN A 84 4.99 -12.02 5.55
CA ASN A 84 4.36 -13.20 4.94
C ASN A 84 3.98 -12.99 3.46
N ASN A 85 4.62 -12.04 2.76
CA ASN A 85 4.32 -11.69 1.36
C ASN A 85 2.91 -11.14 1.12
N LYS A 86 2.23 -10.65 2.16
CA LYS A 86 1.00 -9.88 2.02
C LYS A 86 1.29 -8.39 2.01
N ALA A 87 0.41 -7.62 1.40
CA ALA A 87 0.49 -6.17 1.38
C ALA A 87 -0.86 -5.55 1.71
N ILE A 88 -0.84 -4.39 2.36
CA ILE A 88 -2.03 -3.61 2.68
C ILE A 88 -1.89 -2.20 2.10
N GLY A 89 -2.94 -1.75 1.41
CA GLY A 89 -3.04 -0.37 0.93
C GLY A 89 -3.55 0.51 2.06
N LEU A 90 -2.81 1.59 2.35
CA LEU A 90 -3.02 2.42 3.52
C LEU A 90 -3.68 3.74 3.15
N ASP A 91 -2.90 4.79 2.97
CA ASP A 91 -3.34 6.10 2.53
C ASP A 91 -3.03 6.32 1.05
N VAL A 92 -3.84 7.15 0.41
CA VAL A 92 -3.63 7.65 -0.95
C VAL A 92 -3.51 9.17 -0.89
N MET A 93 -2.44 9.71 -1.46
CA MET A 93 -2.26 11.14 -1.65
C MET A 93 -2.62 11.50 -3.08
N ASP A 94 -3.49 12.47 -3.25
CA ASP A 94 -3.72 13.10 -4.55
C ASP A 94 -2.52 14.00 -4.87
N ALA A 95 -1.82 13.72 -5.98
CA ALA A 95 -0.61 14.45 -6.36
C ALA A 95 -0.91 15.85 -6.92
N GLU A 96 -2.14 16.10 -7.39
CA GLU A 96 -2.55 17.42 -7.88
C GLU A 96 -2.89 18.37 -6.74
N ASN A 97 -3.58 17.86 -5.72
CA ASN A 97 -4.09 18.67 -4.61
C ASN A 97 -3.20 18.57 -3.35
N GLY A 98 -2.30 17.59 -3.27
CA GLY A 98 -1.48 17.30 -2.07
C GLY A 98 -2.29 16.79 -0.88
N GLN A 99 -3.57 16.49 -1.07
CA GLN A 99 -4.48 16.03 -0.03
C GLN A 99 -4.29 14.53 0.20
N PHE A 100 -4.15 14.13 1.47
CA PHE A 100 -4.15 12.72 1.85
C PHE A 100 -5.57 12.25 2.11
N PHE A 101 -5.83 11.03 1.66
CA PHE A 101 -7.09 10.32 1.76
C PHE A 101 -6.87 8.99 2.46
N VAL A 102 -7.68 8.76 3.47
CA VAL A 102 -7.69 7.54 4.27
C VAL A 102 -8.96 6.75 3.90
N PRO A 103 -8.85 5.53 3.35
CA PRO A 103 -9.99 4.67 3.15
C PRO A 103 -10.53 4.14 4.48
N GLU A 104 -11.85 3.96 4.55
CA GLU A 104 -12.47 3.31 5.72
C GLU A 104 -12.09 1.83 5.84
N ASN A 105 -11.74 1.19 4.73
CA ASN A 105 -11.30 -0.19 4.70
C ASN A 105 -10.00 -0.32 3.90
N CYS A 106 -8.99 -0.91 4.54
CA CYS A 106 -7.67 -1.14 3.96
C CYS A 106 -7.58 -2.61 3.52
N PRO A 107 -7.83 -2.94 2.24
CA PRO A 107 -7.77 -4.32 1.79
C PRO A 107 -6.34 -4.87 1.91
N VAL A 108 -6.22 -6.10 2.41
CA VAL A 108 -4.97 -6.87 2.38
C VAL A 108 -4.98 -7.74 1.13
N VAL A 109 -3.90 -7.73 0.35
CA VAL A 109 -3.69 -8.59 -0.82
C VAL A 109 -2.49 -9.49 -0.61
N GLU A 110 -2.59 -10.71 -1.10
CA GLU A 110 -1.46 -11.62 -1.21
C GLU A 110 -0.65 -11.27 -2.46
N LEU A 111 0.65 -11.02 -2.27
CA LEU A 111 1.58 -10.83 -3.38
C LEU A 111 2.26 -12.17 -3.66
N GLN A 112 2.42 -12.49 -4.94
CA GLN A 112 3.23 -13.65 -5.29
C GLN A 112 4.69 -13.33 -5.00
N ALA A 113 5.32 -14.18 -4.19
CA ALA A 113 6.76 -14.13 -3.97
C ALA A 113 7.47 -14.26 -5.33
N ASN A 114 8.43 -13.38 -5.60
CA ASN A 114 9.43 -13.66 -6.63
C ASN A 114 10.21 -14.88 -6.16
N THR A 115 9.81 -16.08 -6.62
CA THR A 115 10.68 -17.24 -6.59
C THR A 115 11.85 -16.93 -7.50
N LEU A 116 12.93 -16.39 -6.91
CA LEU A 116 14.26 -16.40 -7.53
C LEU A 116 14.62 -17.88 -7.72
N ASN A 117 14.37 -18.41 -8.92
CA ASN A 117 15.00 -19.65 -9.38
C ASN A 117 16.42 -19.35 -9.80
#